data_AF-A0ABD5Q7F9-F1
#
_entry.id   AF-A0ABD5Q7F9-F1
#
_cell.length_a   1.000
_cell.length_b   1.000
_cell.length_c   1.000
_cell.angle_alpha   90.00
_cell.angle_beta   90.00
_cell.angle_gamma   90.00
#
_symmetry.space_group_name_H-M   'P 1'
#
loop_
_entity.id
_entity.type
_entity.pdbx_description
1 polymer ?
#
loop_
_entity_poly.entity_id
_entity_poly.type
_entity_poly.pdbx_seq_one_letter_code
_entity_poly.pdbx_strand_id
1 'polypeptide(L)'
;MGFEDLDEAAGEQSKDKDEDSTSETTTSETATETDSETTSEREQESEQTDPYEEPAFPFVQGDMQTNVYARKETREAREETQKFEVDRILHEHGVKNVAGREHHDAIFRMAADHPELWARYIMEARGLDIPDDLCE
;
A
#
# COMPACT_ATOMS: atom_id res chain seq x y z
N MET A 1 -21.45 3.45 -52.09
CA MET A 1 -20.19 4.22 -52.24
C MET A 1 -19.40 3.93 -50.99
N GLY A 2 -18.63 2.84 -51.08
CA GLY A 2 -17.97 2.16 -49.99
C GLY A 2 -16.48 2.50 -49.93
N PHE A 3 -15.93 2.28 -48.74
CA PHE A 3 -14.60 2.61 -48.28
C PHE A 3 -13.56 1.58 -48.78
N GLU A 4 -13.57 1.31 -50.08
CA GLU A 4 -12.79 0.23 -50.75
C GLU A 4 -11.37 0.66 -51.17
N ASP A 5 -10.85 1.81 -50.70
CA ASP A 5 -9.59 2.39 -51.18
C ASP A 5 -8.52 2.56 -50.07
N LEU A 6 -8.47 1.65 -49.09
CA LEU A 6 -7.49 1.71 -47.98
C LEU A 6 -6.67 0.41 -47.80
N ASP A 7 -6.89 -0.60 -48.64
CA ASP A 7 -6.14 -1.87 -48.63
C ASP A 7 -5.00 -1.92 -49.67
N GLU A 8 -4.85 -0.91 -50.54
CA GLU A 8 -3.90 -0.94 -51.68
C GLU A 8 -2.53 -0.29 -51.40
N ALA A 9 -2.29 0.28 -50.21
CA ALA A 9 -1.05 1.00 -49.89
C ALA A 9 -0.04 0.26 -49.00
N ALA A 10 -0.28 -1.00 -48.61
CA ALA A 10 0.58 -1.73 -47.67
C ALA A 10 1.04 -3.11 -48.17
N GLY A 11 0.95 -3.37 -49.47
CA GLY A 11 1.48 -4.57 -50.12
C GLY A 11 2.83 -4.31 -50.80
N GLU A 12 3.80 -5.19 -50.53
CA GLU A 12 5.00 -5.48 -51.34
C GLU A 12 6.29 -4.68 -51.08
N GLN A 13 7.09 -5.15 -50.11
CA GLN A 13 8.45 -5.63 -50.42
C GLN A 13 8.76 -6.87 -49.56
N SER A 14 8.96 -8.00 -50.24
CA SER A 14 9.20 -9.34 -49.69
C SER A 14 10.67 -9.76 -49.82
N LYS A 15 11.14 -10.57 -48.84
CA LYS A 15 12.20 -11.61 -48.90
C LYS A 15 13.66 -11.17 -49.13
N ASP A 16 14.67 -11.71 -48.45
CA ASP A 16 15.03 -13.13 -48.33
C ASP A 16 15.89 -13.50 -47.08
N LYS A 17 15.60 -14.70 -46.54
CA LYS A 17 16.41 -15.82 -45.98
C LYS A 17 17.69 -15.58 -45.13
N ASP A 18 17.88 -16.15 -43.94
CA ASP A 18 17.94 -17.55 -43.40
C ASP A 18 19.38 -18.09 -43.22
N GLU A 19 19.56 -18.89 -42.17
CA GLU A 19 20.70 -19.76 -41.75
C GLU A 19 21.90 -19.24 -40.92
N ASP A 20 21.85 -19.59 -39.62
CA ASP A 20 22.78 -20.43 -38.82
C ASP A 20 24.32 -20.19 -38.86
N SER A 21 24.90 -19.82 -37.71
CA SER A 21 26.20 -20.39 -37.28
C SER A 21 26.56 -20.11 -35.81
N THR A 22 26.75 -21.20 -35.08
CA THR A 22 27.39 -21.37 -33.75
C THR A 22 28.71 -20.61 -33.51
N SER A 23 28.89 -20.03 -32.31
CA SER A 23 30.14 -20.15 -31.53
C SER A 23 30.02 -19.59 -30.12
N GLU A 24 30.42 -20.45 -29.17
CA GLU A 24 30.63 -20.15 -27.75
C GLU A 24 31.86 -19.24 -27.52
N THR A 25 31.97 -18.74 -26.28
CA THR A 25 33.20 -18.67 -25.45
C THR A 25 33.64 -17.27 -24.98
N THR A 26 33.60 -17.11 -23.65
CA THR A 26 34.52 -16.42 -22.71
C THR A 26 34.57 -14.89 -22.52
N THR A 27 34.32 -14.52 -21.25
CA THR A 27 35.28 -13.87 -20.30
C THR A 27 35.17 -12.36 -20.01
N SER A 28 35.29 -12.11 -18.69
CA SER A 28 35.73 -10.89 -17.98
C SER A 28 34.71 -9.76 -17.79
N GLU A 29 34.62 -9.08 -16.65
CA GLU A 29 35.29 -9.15 -15.35
C GLU A 29 34.53 -8.17 -14.42
N THR A 30 34.47 -8.49 -13.13
CA THR A 30 34.65 -7.56 -11.99
C THR A 30 33.82 -6.26 -11.98
N ALA A 31 32.73 -6.26 -11.20
CA ALA A 31 32.25 -5.06 -10.52
C ALA A 31 32.55 -5.19 -9.02
N THR A 32 33.51 -4.39 -8.56
CA THR A 32 33.86 -4.14 -7.17
C THR A 32 32.67 -3.59 -6.40
N GLU A 33 32.11 -4.36 -5.47
CA GLU A 33 31.26 -3.83 -4.41
C GLU A 33 32.18 -3.29 -3.30
N THR A 34 32.34 -1.98 -3.31
CA THR A 34 32.85 -1.21 -2.18
C THR A 34 31.85 -0.10 -1.95
N ASP A 35 31.01 -0.24 -0.93
CA ASP A 35 30.53 0.93 -0.21
C ASP A 35 30.42 0.55 1.26
N SER A 36 31.47 0.96 1.98
CA SER A 36 31.57 0.93 3.43
C SER A 36 30.51 1.85 4.03
N GLU A 37 29.70 1.27 4.89
CA GLU A 37 29.33 1.78 6.22
C GLU A 37 29.46 3.31 6.42
N THR A 38 28.33 4.01 6.48
CA THR A 38 28.14 5.11 7.42
C THR A 38 26.68 5.11 7.85
N THR A 39 26.38 4.28 8.85
CA THR A 39 25.23 4.47 9.73
C THR A 39 25.45 5.79 10.47
N SER A 40 24.96 6.88 9.90
CA SER A 40 24.83 8.14 10.60
C SER A 40 23.55 8.03 11.44
N GLU A 41 23.70 7.56 12.68
CA GLU A 41 22.70 7.73 13.74
C GLU A 41 22.40 9.22 13.86
N ARG A 42 21.36 9.66 13.14
CA ARG A 42 20.81 10.99 13.31
C ARG A 42 19.97 10.95 14.57
N GLU A 43 20.58 11.38 15.66
CA GLU A 43 19.88 11.77 16.89
C GLU A 43 18.76 12.74 16.49
N GLN A 44 17.52 12.23 16.48
CA GLN A 44 16.33 13.05 16.27
C GLN A 44 16.10 13.80 17.59
N GLU A 45 16.74 14.96 17.69
CA GLU A 45 16.33 16.02 18.61
C GLU A 45 14.82 16.17 18.47
N SER A 46 14.08 15.94 19.55
CA SER A 46 12.61 16.00 19.56
C SER A 46 12.19 17.47 19.41
N GLU A 47 12.15 17.95 18.18
CA GLU A 47 11.43 19.16 17.84
C GLU A 47 9.99 18.96 18.33
N GLN A 48 9.51 19.91 19.13
CA GLN A 48 8.18 19.84 19.74
C GLN A 48 7.16 20.12 18.63
N THR A 49 6.74 19.05 17.95
CA THR A 49 5.84 19.09 16.81
C THR A 49 4.42 19.48 17.25
N ASP A 50 3.72 20.29 16.43
CA ASP A 50 2.33 20.69 16.72
C ASP A 50 1.40 19.49 16.52
N PRO A 51 0.74 18.97 17.58
CA PRO A 51 -0.11 17.78 17.48
C PRO A 51 -1.37 17.99 16.63
N TYR A 52 -1.71 19.22 16.24
CA TYR A 52 -2.85 19.52 15.38
C TYR A 52 -2.52 19.54 13.89
N GLU A 53 -1.25 19.76 13.54
CA GLU A 53 -0.82 19.90 12.14
C GLU A 53 0.15 18.80 11.69
N GLU A 54 0.86 18.16 12.63
CA GLU A 54 1.85 17.14 12.37
C GLU A 54 1.47 15.77 12.95
N PRO A 55 1.80 14.68 12.25
CA PRO A 55 1.52 13.32 12.72
C PRO A 55 2.18 12.98 14.06
N ALA A 56 1.49 12.18 14.88
CA ALA A 56 1.93 11.77 16.20
C ALA A 56 3.24 10.95 16.24
N PHE A 57 3.62 10.32 15.13
CA PHE A 57 4.89 9.59 15.02
C PHE A 57 5.52 9.71 13.62
N PRO A 58 6.86 9.71 13.54
CA PRO A 58 7.58 9.83 12.27
C PRO A 58 7.49 8.56 11.44
N PHE A 59 7.77 8.67 10.14
CA PHE A 59 7.93 7.51 9.28
C PHE A 59 9.32 6.90 9.47
N VAL A 60 9.40 5.65 9.91
CA VAL A 60 10.66 4.89 10.01
C VAL A 60 10.75 3.93 8.83
N GLN A 61 11.80 4.07 8.02
CA GLN A 61 12.02 3.23 6.86
C GLN A 61 12.42 1.81 7.29
N GLY A 62 11.65 0.80 6.89
CA GLY A 62 11.97 -0.63 7.10
C GLY A 62 11.05 -1.39 8.07
N ASP A 63 10.48 -0.74 9.08
CA ASP A 63 9.86 -1.45 10.22
C ASP A 63 8.31 -1.41 10.28
N MET A 64 7.61 -0.87 9.28
CA MET A 64 6.21 -0.47 9.47
C MET A 64 5.19 -0.96 8.43
N GLN A 65 5.60 -1.70 7.40
CA GLN A 65 4.67 -2.14 6.35
C GLN A 65 4.18 -3.57 6.56
N THR A 66 2.97 -3.70 7.10
CA THR A 66 2.22 -4.97 7.16
C THR A 66 1.15 -5.00 6.08
N ASN A 67 1.06 -6.11 5.34
CA ASN A 67 -0.02 -6.33 4.37
C ASN A 67 -1.30 -6.77 5.09
N VAL A 68 -2.40 -6.07 4.83
CA VAL A 68 -3.72 -6.39 5.40
C VAL A 68 -4.62 -7.00 4.33
N TYR A 69 -5.10 -8.22 4.58
CA TYR A 69 -5.95 -8.97 3.65
C TYR A 69 -7.44 -8.74 3.94
N ALA A 70 -7.98 -7.65 3.41
CA ALA A 70 -9.41 -7.34 3.50
C ALA A 70 -10.14 -7.60 2.17
N ARG A 71 -11.43 -7.94 2.24
CA ARG A 71 -12.29 -7.94 1.04
C ARG A 71 -12.37 -6.53 0.47
N LYS A 72 -12.52 -6.41 -0.85
CA LYS A 72 -12.60 -5.10 -1.54
C LYS A 72 -13.68 -4.21 -0.93
N GLU A 73 -14.88 -4.75 -0.74
CA GLU A 73 -16.03 -4.03 -0.18
C GLU A 73 -15.74 -3.50 1.23
N THR A 74 -15.15 -4.33 2.10
CA THR A 74 -14.75 -3.91 3.46
C THR A 74 -13.70 -2.81 3.43
N ARG A 75 -12.73 -2.90 2.51
CA ARG A 75 -11.68 -1.88 2.36
C ARG A 75 -12.26 -0.55 1.89
N GLU A 76 -13.15 -0.57 0.90
CA GLU A 76 -13.79 0.63 0.36
C GLU A 76 -14.71 1.30 1.40
N ALA A 77 -15.50 0.51 2.13
CA ALA A 77 -16.33 1.02 3.22
C ALA A 77 -15.48 1.69 4.33
N ARG A 78 -14.34 1.09 4.68
CA ARG A 78 -13.38 1.68 5.63
C ARG A 78 -12.81 3.00 5.10
N GLU A 79 -12.42 3.07 3.83
CA GLU A 79 -11.88 4.29 3.20
C GLU A 79 -12.92 5.42 3.15
N GLU A 80 -14.18 5.08 2.86
CA GLU A 80 -15.29 6.04 2.86
C GLU A 80 -15.57 6.57 4.27
N THR A 81 -15.70 5.67 5.25
CA THR A 81 -15.89 6.01 6.67
C THR A 81 -14.75 6.90 7.17
N GLN A 82 -13.51 6.56 6.82
CA GLN A 82 -12.34 7.36 7.16
C GLN A 82 -12.48 8.79 6.62
N LYS A 83 -12.78 8.94 5.33
CA LYS A 83 -12.81 10.24 4.66
C LYS A 83 -13.97 11.14 5.09
N PHE A 84 -15.16 10.57 5.30
CA PHE A 84 -16.38 11.35 5.51
C PHE A 84 -16.82 11.46 6.96
N GLU A 85 -16.42 10.51 7.81
CA GLU A 85 -16.78 10.50 9.23
C GLU A 85 -15.56 10.85 10.09
N VAL A 86 -14.49 10.06 10.01
CA VAL A 86 -13.32 10.22 10.89
C VAL A 86 -12.58 11.53 10.62
N ASP A 87 -12.18 11.79 9.38
CA ASP A 87 -11.47 13.02 9.00
C ASP A 87 -12.32 14.26 9.27
N ARG A 88 -13.65 14.15 9.11
CA ARG A 88 -14.57 15.23 9.44
C ARG A 88 -14.53 15.54 10.93
N ILE A 89 -14.63 14.52 11.80
CA ILE A 89 -14.56 14.69 13.26
C ILE A 89 -13.20 15.30 13.65
N LEU A 90 -12.11 14.77 13.11
CA LEU A 90 -10.76 15.27 13.38
C LEU A 90 -10.63 16.75 12.97
N HIS A 91 -11.14 17.12 11.81
CA HIS A 91 -11.15 18.50 11.33
C HIS A 91 -12.04 19.43 12.17
N GLU A 92 -13.21 18.96 12.63
CA GLU A 92 -14.06 19.71 13.57
C GLU A 92 -13.33 20.00 14.89
N HIS A 93 -12.41 19.12 15.30
CA HIS A 93 -11.52 19.29 16.46
C HIS A 93 -10.17 19.97 16.15
N GLY A 94 -9.99 20.47 14.92
CA GLY A 94 -8.80 21.22 14.52
C GLY A 94 -7.60 20.36 14.14
N VAL A 95 -7.71 19.03 14.17
CA VAL A 95 -6.65 18.11 13.75
C VAL A 95 -6.69 17.96 12.23
N LYS A 96 -5.56 18.21 11.58
CA LYS A 96 -5.42 18.20 10.11
C LYS A 96 -4.24 17.32 9.70
N ASN A 97 -4.12 17.08 8.39
CA ASN A 97 -2.99 16.37 7.78
C ASN A 97 -2.68 14.99 8.38
N VAL A 98 -3.71 14.30 8.87
CA VAL A 98 -3.57 13.00 9.52
C VAL A 98 -3.05 11.98 8.53
N ALA A 99 -1.91 11.38 8.84
CA ALA A 99 -1.25 10.46 7.92
C ALA A 99 -1.96 9.10 7.89
N GLY A 100 -1.86 8.38 6.77
CA GLY A 100 -2.43 7.03 6.65
C GLY A 100 -1.90 6.05 7.71
N ARG A 101 -0.67 6.25 8.18
CA ARG A 101 -0.06 5.46 9.27
C ARG A 101 -0.78 5.65 10.61
N GLU A 102 -1.22 6.86 10.93
CA GLU A 102 -1.94 7.16 12.17
C GLU A 102 -3.32 6.51 12.18
N HIS A 103 -3.99 6.51 11.03
CA HIS A 103 -5.25 5.79 10.86
C HIS A 103 -5.08 4.28 11.09
N HIS A 104 -4.03 3.68 10.52
CA HIS A 104 -3.78 2.25 10.71
C HIS A 104 -3.45 1.93 12.16
N ASP A 105 -2.58 2.69 12.80
CA ASP A 105 -2.23 2.52 14.21
C ASP A 105 -3.47 2.68 15.13
N ALA A 106 -4.31 3.69 14.88
CA ALA A 106 -5.56 3.89 15.62
C ALA A 106 -6.52 2.71 15.44
N ILE A 107 -6.66 2.15 14.24
CA ILE A 107 -7.49 0.97 13.98
C ILE A 107 -6.96 -0.25 14.76
N PHE A 108 -5.65 -0.48 14.76
CA PHE A 108 -5.06 -1.60 15.50
C PHE A 108 -5.23 -1.46 17.01
N ARG A 109 -5.06 -0.23 17.55
CA ARG A 109 -5.31 0.04 18.97
C ARG A 109 -6.78 -0.17 19.32
N MET A 110 -7.69 0.39 18.53
CA MET A 110 -9.13 0.19 18.71
C MET A 110 -9.52 -1.29 18.71
N ALA A 111 -8.95 -2.09 17.79
CA ALA A 111 -9.22 -3.52 17.73
C ALA A 111 -8.65 -4.27 18.95
N ALA A 112 -7.50 -3.84 19.47
CA ALA A 112 -6.90 -4.41 20.67
C ALA A 112 -7.66 -4.05 21.96
N ASP A 113 -8.22 -2.83 22.02
CA ASP A 113 -9.01 -2.33 23.15
C ASP A 113 -10.44 -2.90 23.17
N HIS A 114 -10.93 -3.38 22.03
CA HIS A 114 -12.26 -3.99 21.88
C HIS A 114 -12.19 -5.41 21.29
N PRO A 115 -11.57 -6.37 22.00
CA PRO A 115 -11.41 -7.74 21.51
C PRO A 115 -12.74 -8.45 21.29
N GLU A 116 -13.78 -8.11 22.07
CA GLU A 116 -15.13 -8.66 21.95
C GLU A 116 -15.76 -8.33 20.59
N LEU A 117 -15.69 -7.06 20.18
CA LEU A 117 -16.19 -6.60 18.88
C LEU A 117 -15.44 -7.24 17.73
N TRP A 118 -14.12 -7.41 17.86
CA TRP A 118 -13.32 -8.10 16.85
C TRP A 118 -13.75 -9.57 16.72
N ALA A 119 -13.88 -10.30 17.83
CA ALA A 119 -14.35 -11.67 17.83
C ALA A 119 -15.74 -11.80 17.20
N ARG A 120 -16.65 -10.88 17.54
CA ARG A 120 -18.00 -10.80 16.97
C ARG A 120 -17.99 -10.64 15.45
N TYR A 121 -17.21 -9.70 14.89
CA TYR A 121 -17.14 -9.54 13.43
C TYR A 121 -16.65 -10.80 12.71
N ILE A 122 -15.76 -11.58 13.34
CA ILE A 122 -15.32 -12.87 12.79
C ILE A 122 -16.45 -13.90 12.85
N MET A 123 -17.19 -13.96 13.95
CA MET A 123 -18.34 -14.86 14.11
C MET A 123 -19.45 -14.53 13.11
N GLU A 124 -19.80 -13.25 12.95
CA GLU A 124 -20.77 -12.75 11.95
C GLU A 124 -20.34 -13.14 10.53
N ALA A 125 -19.06 -12.92 10.19
CA ALA A 125 -18.52 -13.30 8.88
C ALA A 125 -18.56 -14.82 8.62
N ARG A 126 -18.61 -15.64 9.69
CA ARG A 126 -18.78 -17.09 9.63
C ARG A 126 -20.25 -17.54 9.72
N GLY A 127 -21.18 -16.63 9.99
CA GLY A 127 -22.59 -16.94 10.21
C GLY A 127 -22.86 -17.74 11.48
N LEU A 128 -22.05 -17.53 12.53
CA LEU A 128 -22.24 -18.17 13.84
C LEU A 128 -23.19 -17.33 14.71
N ASP A 129 -23.88 -18.01 15.63
CA ASP A 129 -24.64 -17.33 16.67
C ASP A 129 -23.68 -16.55 17.58
N ILE A 130 -24.03 -15.29 17.86
CA ILE A 130 -23.25 -14.41 18.73
C ILE A 130 -23.75 -14.64 20.16
N PRO A 131 -22.87 -15.00 21.10
CA PRO A 131 -23.26 -15.22 22.48
C PRO A 131 -23.60 -13.87 23.15
N ASP A 132 -24.52 -13.88 24.12
CA ASP A 132 -25.08 -12.66 24.72
C ASP A 132 -24.03 -11.75 25.39
N ASP A 133 -22.89 -12.31 25.82
CA ASP A 133 -21.76 -11.58 26.39
C ASP A 133 -20.95 -10.76 25.37
N LEU A 134 -21.18 -10.98 24.07
CA LEU A 134 -20.58 -10.22 22.97
C LEU A 134 -21.60 -9.31 22.25
N CYS A 135 -22.83 -9.20 22.77
CA CYS A 135 -23.92 -8.44 22.16
C CYS A 135 -23.98 -6.95 22.59
N GLU A 136 -23.29 -6.56 23.67
CA GLU A 136 -23.26 -5.17 24.19
C GLU A 136 -22.16 -4.31 23.55
#